data_AF-A0A087BGC4-F1
#
_entry.id   AF-A0A087BGC4-F1
#
_cell.length_a   1.000
_cell.length_b   1.000
_cell.length_c   1.000
_cell.angle_alpha   90.00
_cell.angle_beta   90.00
_cell.angle_gamma   90.00
#
_symmetry.space_group_name_H-M   'P 1'
#
loop_
_entity.id
_entity.type
_entity.pdbx_description
1 polymer ?
#
loop_
_entity_poly.entity_id
_entity_poly.type
_entity_poly.pdbx_seq_one_letter_code
_entity_poly.pdbx_strand_id
1 'polypeptide(L)'
;MIATVDFSADVCGDHAWKGKNVKISIKDSDNEVIASAVYDFTTKPMKFEDGVTTVKLAFTTNQYWRAVSRIKTSATSMVVQEGSSPNGKPSADVDSARGGANIADSDMERYAQLALSWQVSNDKSAISPLHDVPTTQLFSRKYGMEVDGKTQHYRDIYKQYLELHAKWPNAVLAWAADYDYYTRYGHEADYYVLLSGERFDSVSDARSWCSTNAFGPNDCMAVQME
;
A
#
# COMPACT_ATOMS: atom_id res chain seq x y z
N MET A 1 -7.79 -4.59 1.39
CA MET A 1 -7.22 -5.96 1.49
C MET A 1 -8.03 -6.74 2.52
N ILE A 2 -8.36 -8.02 2.25
CA ILE A 2 -8.93 -8.93 3.26
C ILE A 2 -7.89 -10.02 3.54
N ALA A 3 -7.55 -10.22 4.80
CA ALA A 3 -6.72 -11.34 5.26
C ALA A 3 -7.57 -12.35 6.04
N THR A 4 -7.33 -13.63 5.80
CA THR A 4 -7.86 -14.70 6.64
C THR A 4 -6.73 -15.14 7.57
N VAL A 5 -6.95 -15.07 8.88
CA VAL A 5 -5.93 -15.36 9.88
C VAL A 5 -6.43 -16.41 10.86
N ASP A 6 -5.55 -17.32 11.23
CA ASP A 6 -5.82 -18.34 12.22
C ASP A 6 -5.25 -17.93 13.57
N PHE A 7 -6.04 -18.12 14.62
CA PHE A 7 -5.64 -17.93 16.01
C PHE A 7 -5.69 -19.27 16.72
N SER A 8 -4.71 -19.51 17.58
CA SER A 8 -4.67 -20.62 18.52
C SER A 8 -4.58 -20.07 19.94
N ALA A 9 -5.31 -20.68 20.86
CA ALA A 9 -5.25 -20.39 22.28
C ALA A 9 -5.18 -21.71 23.07
N ASP A 10 -4.41 -21.73 24.16
CA ASP A 10 -4.32 -22.87 25.08
C ASP A 10 -5.58 -22.95 25.95
N VAL A 11 -6.74 -23.12 25.32
CA VAL A 11 -8.06 -23.25 25.96
C VAL A 11 -8.72 -24.54 25.48
N CYS A 12 -9.26 -25.32 26.41
CA CYS A 12 -10.01 -26.54 26.09
C CYS A 12 -11.49 -26.21 25.87
N GLY A 13 -12.10 -26.67 24.78
CA GLY A 13 -13.54 -26.53 24.49
C GLY A 13 -13.96 -25.17 23.92
N ASP A 14 -15.25 -25.01 23.63
CA ASP A 14 -15.80 -23.83 22.94
C ASP A 14 -15.80 -22.58 23.81
N HIS A 15 -15.03 -21.56 23.40
CA HIS A 15 -14.88 -20.32 24.16
C HIS A 15 -14.98 -19.08 23.27
N ALA A 16 -15.69 -18.06 23.77
CA ALA A 16 -15.76 -16.76 23.13
C ALA A 16 -14.78 -15.77 23.79
N TRP A 17 -13.75 -15.36 23.07
CA TRP A 17 -12.81 -14.35 23.54
C TRP A 17 -13.23 -12.94 23.13
N LYS A 18 -13.17 -12.02 24.09
CA LYS A 18 -13.42 -10.59 23.90
C LYS A 18 -12.15 -9.82 24.19
N GLY A 19 -11.76 -8.96 23.26
CA GLY A 19 -10.65 -8.04 23.43
C GLY A 19 -10.97 -6.70 22.78
N LYS A 20 -10.49 -5.61 23.38
CA LYS A 20 -10.54 -4.28 22.79
C LYS A 20 -9.12 -3.82 22.55
N ASN A 21 -8.92 -2.91 21.58
CA ASN A 21 -7.61 -2.31 21.30
C ASN A 21 -6.56 -3.36 20.92
N VAL A 22 -6.97 -4.32 20.08
CA VAL A 22 -6.15 -5.46 19.66
C VAL A 22 -5.50 -5.11 18.33
N LYS A 23 -4.23 -4.71 18.35
CA LYS A 23 -3.46 -4.47 17.12
C LYS A 23 -3.03 -5.79 16.54
N ILE A 24 -3.39 -6.01 15.27
CA ILE A 24 -2.97 -7.17 14.50
C ILE A 24 -2.10 -6.66 13.36
N SER A 25 -0.88 -7.18 13.27
CA SER A 25 0.08 -6.85 12.22
C SER A 25 0.43 -8.10 11.43
N ILE A 26 0.35 -8.02 10.10
CA ILE A 26 0.77 -9.05 9.17
C ILE A 26 2.16 -8.66 8.66
N LYS A 27 3.08 -9.61 8.67
CA LYS A 27 4.44 -9.45 8.19
C LYS A 27 4.74 -10.36 7.02
N ASP A 28 5.61 -9.93 6.12
CA ASP A 28 6.14 -10.79 5.05
C ASP A 28 7.35 -11.63 5.53
N SER A 29 7.98 -12.33 4.59
CA SER A 29 9.13 -13.21 4.85
C SER A 29 10.36 -12.47 5.34
N ASP A 30 10.45 -11.18 5.04
CA ASP A 30 11.56 -10.32 5.43
C ASP A 30 11.28 -9.65 6.80
N ASN A 31 10.21 -10.10 7.48
CA ASN A 31 9.72 -9.60 8.77
C ASN A 31 9.26 -8.13 8.72
N GLU A 32 9.00 -7.61 7.52
CA GLU A 32 8.44 -6.28 7.30
C GLU A 32 6.93 -6.29 7.47
N VAL A 33 6.39 -5.26 8.14
CA VAL A 33 4.94 -5.15 8.36
C VAL A 33 4.27 -4.69 7.07
N ILE A 34 3.49 -5.58 6.47
CA ILE A 34 2.76 -5.34 5.22
C ILE A 34 1.30 -4.94 5.46
N ALA A 35 0.76 -5.17 6.67
CA ALA A 35 -0.54 -4.64 7.07
C ALA A 35 -0.65 -4.56 8.59
N SER A 36 -1.38 -3.57 9.11
CA SER A 36 -1.61 -3.42 10.54
C SER A 36 -2.82 -2.53 10.82
N ALA A 37 -3.66 -2.99 11.75
CA ALA A 37 -4.85 -2.26 12.21
C ALA A 37 -5.21 -2.64 13.64
N VAL A 38 -5.98 -1.79 14.31
CA VAL A 38 -6.50 -2.02 15.66
C VAL A 38 -7.96 -2.47 15.60
N TYR A 39 -8.25 -3.62 16.20
CA TYR A 39 -9.55 -4.25 16.19
C TYR A 39 -10.22 -4.23 17.57
N ASP A 40 -11.55 -4.22 17.55
CA ASP A 40 -12.40 -4.37 18.72
C ASP A 40 -13.26 -5.63 18.53
N PHE A 41 -13.10 -6.61 19.42
CA PHE A 41 -13.82 -7.88 19.46
C PHE A 41 -14.82 -7.95 20.63
N THR A 42 -15.12 -6.84 21.29
CA THR A 42 -16.07 -6.84 22.43
C THR A 42 -17.50 -7.14 22.00
N THR A 43 -17.91 -6.65 20.82
CA THR A 43 -19.25 -6.80 20.23
C THR A 43 -19.37 -7.99 19.29
N LYS A 44 -18.26 -8.40 18.67
CA LYS A 44 -18.14 -9.62 17.85
C LYS A 44 -16.96 -10.44 18.37
N PRO A 45 -17.16 -11.22 19.45
CA PRO A 45 -16.11 -12.03 20.07
C PRO A 45 -15.56 -13.06 19.09
N MET A 46 -14.28 -13.39 19.23
CA MET A 46 -13.68 -14.50 18.51
C MET A 46 -14.14 -15.81 19.14
N LYS A 47 -14.72 -16.71 18.35
CA LYS A 47 -15.19 -18.01 18.83
C LYS A 47 -14.15 -19.08 18.53
N PHE A 48 -13.55 -19.64 19.56
CA PHE A 48 -12.62 -20.75 19.47
C PHE A 48 -13.38 -22.07 19.57
N GLU A 49 -13.09 -22.97 18.65
CA GLU A 49 -13.53 -24.37 18.61
C GLU A 49 -12.26 -25.21 18.74
N ASP A 50 -12.17 -26.09 19.75
CA ASP A 50 -10.97 -26.87 20.06
C ASP A 50 -9.66 -26.04 20.14
N GLY A 51 -9.76 -24.84 20.71
CA GLY A 51 -8.61 -23.94 20.89
C GLY A 51 -8.17 -23.22 19.63
N VAL A 52 -8.86 -23.37 18.50
CA VAL A 52 -8.55 -22.69 17.23
C VAL A 52 -9.72 -21.85 16.70
N THR A 53 -9.42 -20.81 15.95
CA THR A 53 -10.43 -20.02 15.23
C THR A 53 -9.83 -19.33 14.02
N THR A 54 -10.66 -19.12 13.00
CA THR A 54 -10.28 -18.39 11.79
C THR A 54 -11.09 -17.09 11.71
N VAL A 55 -10.40 -15.97 11.52
CA VAL A 55 -11.02 -14.64 11.47
C VAL A 55 -10.65 -13.96 10.16
N LYS A 56 -11.64 -13.34 9.50
CA LYS A 56 -11.42 -12.47 8.36
C LYS A 56 -11.24 -11.03 8.83
N LEU A 57 -10.16 -10.38 8.42
CA LEU A 57 -9.79 -9.02 8.78
C LEU A 57 -9.68 -8.16 7.53
N ALA A 58 -10.39 -7.02 7.52
CA ALA A 58 -10.30 -6.02 6.47
C ALA A 58 -9.31 -4.93 6.86
N PHE A 59 -8.47 -4.56 5.90
CA PHE A 59 -7.49 -3.47 5.97
C PHE A 59 -7.77 -2.48 4.84
N THR A 60 -7.96 -1.21 5.20
CA THR A 60 -8.09 -0.10 4.24
C THR A 60 -6.73 0.30 3.66
N THR A 61 -6.69 1.16 2.63
CA THR A 61 -5.43 1.63 2.02
C THR A 61 -4.51 2.42 2.96
N ASN A 62 -4.99 2.80 4.15
CA ASN A 62 -4.16 3.38 5.22
C ASN A 62 -3.54 2.33 6.15
N GLN A 63 -3.88 1.05 5.98
CA GLN A 63 -3.61 -0.03 6.94
C GLN A 63 -2.82 -1.18 6.30
N TYR A 64 -2.41 -1.05 5.04
CA TYR A 64 -1.53 -2.01 4.39
C TYR A 64 -0.51 -1.32 3.49
N TRP A 65 0.65 -1.93 3.36
CA TRP A 65 1.85 -1.38 2.75
C TRP A 65 2.52 -2.35 1.77
N ARG A 66 1.70 -3.20 1.16
CA ARG A 66 2.07 -4.07 0.04
C ARG A 66 0.88 -4.22 -0.91
N ALA A 67 1.06 -3.99 -2.20
CA ALA A 67 0.03 -4.28 -3.18
C ALA A 67 -0.39 -5.77 -3.09
N VAL A 68 -1.69 -6.06 -3.11
CA VAL A 68 -2.22 -7.42 -2.87
C VAL A 68 -1.64 -8.43 -3.87
N SER A 69 -1.47 -8.04 -5.14
CA SER A 69 -0.83 -8.83 -6.20
C SER A 69 0.63 -9.19 -5.92
N ARG A 70 1.29 -8.52 -4.98
CA ARG A 70 2.70 -8.68 -4.63
C ARG A 70 2.91 -9.43 -3.31
N ILE A 71 1.84 -9.81 -2.60
CA ILE A 71 1.94 -10.55 -1.34
C ILE A 71 2.11 -12.05 -1.60
N LYS A 72 3.19 -12.64 -1.07
CA LYS A 72 3.39 -14.10 -1.04
C LYS A 72 2.80 -14.69 0.24
N THR A 73 1.55 -15.13 0.19
CA THR A 73 0.80 -15.58 1.38
C THR A 73 1.41 -16.79 2.10
N SER A 74 2.13 -17.66 1.40
CA SER A 74 2.81 -18.82 2.00
C SER A 74 3.99 -18.44 2.92
N ALA A 75 4.36 -17.16 2.97
CA ALA A 75 5.50 -16.67 3.74
C ALA A 75 5.13 -15.48 4.63
N THR A 76 3.87 -15.37 5.04
CA THR A 76 3.42 -14.33 5.98
C THR A 76 3.34 -14.84 7.41
N SER A 77 3.57 -13.95 8.38
CA SER A 77 3.34 -14.20 9.81
C SER A 77 2.47 -13.12 10.42
N MET A 78 1.90 -13.39 11.60
CA MET A 78 1.03 -12.46 12.32
C MET A 78 1.60 -12.14 13.70
N VAL A 79 1.47 -10.88 14.12
CA VAL A 79 1.76 -10.41 15.48
C VAL A 79 0.52 -9.76 16.07
N VAL A 80 0.16 -10.17 17.28
CA VAL A 80 -0.99 -9.64 18.03
C VAL A 80 -0.48 -8.87 19.23
N GLN A 81 -1.01 -7.66 19.45
CA GLN A 81 -0.67 -6.81 20.59
C GLN A 81 -1.93 -6.21 21.20
N GLU A 82 -2.16 -6.43 22.49
CA GLU A 82 -3.27 -5.84 23.22
C GLU A 82 -2.96 -4.41 23.70
N GLY A 83 -4.00 -3.67 24.08
CA GLY A 83 -3.85 -2.33 24.67
C GLY A 83 -3.37 -1.24 23.69
N SER A 84 -3.39 -1.49 22.38
CA SER A 84 -2.97 -0.51 21.37
C SER A 84 -4.06 0.53 21.11
N SER A 85 -3.77 1.80 21.39
CA SER A 85 -4.70 2.89 21.13
C SER A 85 -5.02 3.02 19.63
N PRO A 86 -6.31 2.98 19.24
CA PRO A 86 -6.71 3.20 17.85
C PRO A 86 -6.59 4.67 17.47
N ASN A 87 -6.21 4.94 16.22
CA ASN A 87 -6.31 6.25 15.61
C ASN A 87 -7.57 6.34 14.76
N GLY A 88 -8.53 7.15 15.19
CA GLY A 88 -9.82 7.28 14.52
C GLY A 88 -10.76 6.09 14.75
N LYS A 89 -11.87 6.08 13.99
CA LYS A 89 -12.90 5.04 14.09
C LYS A 89 -12.52 3.83 13.22
N PRO A 90 -12.92 2.60 13.61
CA PRO A 90 -12.81 1.45 12.74
C PRO A 90 -13.53 1.66 11.42
N SER A 91 -12.95 1.11 10.35
CA SER A 91 -13.64 0.96 9.08
C SER A 91 -14.85 0.01 9.21
N ALA A 92 -15.79 0.11 8.26
CA ALA A 92 -16.92 -0.82 8.21
C ALA A 92 -16.45 -2.24 7.89
N ASP A 93 -17.21 -3.23 8.36
CA ASP A 93 -17.02 -4.62 7.97
C ASP A 93 -17.34 -4.78 6.46
N VAL A 94 -16.57 -5.62 5.77
CA VAL A 94 -16.70 -5.85 4.31
C VAL A 94 -16.57 -7.35 4.05
N ASP A 95 -17.48 -7.95 3.29
CA ASP A 95 -17.46 -9.40 2.95
C ASP A 95 -17.23 -10.33 4.16
N SER A 96 -17.94 -10.03 5.25
CA SER A 96 -17.79 -10.69 6.56
C SER A 96 -16.43 -10.52 7.24
N ALA A 97 -15.50 -9.76 6.65
CA ALA A 97 -14.25 -9.38 7.27
C ALA A 97 -14.44 -8.17 8.20
N ARG A 98 -13.84 -8.26 9.39
CA ARG A 98 -13.92 -7.22 10.42
C ARG A 98 -13.12 -5.99 9.99
N GLY A 99 -13.72 -4.81 10.03
CA GLY A 99 -13.01 -3.55 9.79
C GLY A 99 -12.18 -3.11 10.99
N GLY A 100 -10.94 -2.69 10.74
CA GLY A 100 -10.02 -2.17 11.76
C GLY A 100 -9.95 -0.65 11.78
N ALA A 101 -9.55 -0.08 12.92
CA ALA A 101 -9.13 1.31 13.06
C ALA A 101 -7.64 1.45 12.70
N ASN A 102 -7.21 2.66 12.36
CA ASN A 102 -5.81 2.91 12.06
C ASN A 102 -4.93 2.73 13.29
N ILE A 103 -3.67 2.41 13.07
CA ILE A 103 -2.61 2.47 14.08
C ILE A 103 -2.13 3.92 14.26
N ALA A 104 -1.18 4.15 15.16
CA ALA A 104 -0.59 5.47 15.38
C ALA A 104 -0.02 6.06 14.07
N ASP A 105 -0.17 7.38 13.89
CA ASP A 105 0.33 8.09 12.70
C ASP A 105 1.83 7.84 12.46
N SER A 106 2.63 7.82 13.52
CA SER A 106 4.07 7.57 13.45
C SER A 106 4.41 6.18 12.89
N ASP A 107 3.62 5.15 13.22
CA ASP A 107 3.80 3.82 12.66
C ASP A 107 3.35 3.76 11.19
N MET A 108 2.21 4.38 10.85
CA MET A 108 1.76 4.44 9.46
C MET A 108 2.77 5.14 8.55
N GLU A 109 3.35 6.25 9.00
CA GLU A 109 4.41 6.96 8.28
C GLU A 109 5.64 6.09 8.08
N ARG A 110 6.10 5.43 9.16
CA ARG A 110 7.28 4.56 9.10
C ARG A 110 7.06 3.38 8.14
N TYR A 111 5.93 2.69 8.22
CA TYR A 111 5.65 1.56 7.34
C TYR A 111 5.47 1.99 5.89
N ALA A 112 4.86 3.14 5.63
CA ALA A 112 4.75 3.69 4.29
C ALA A 112 6.12 4.04 3.69
N GLN A 113 7.03 4.64 4.48
CA GLN A 113 8.39 4.93 4.04
C GLN A 113 9.17 3.65 3.68
N LEU A 114 9.09 2.63 4.53
CA LEU A 114 9.72 1.32 4.28
C LEU A 114 9.15 0.68 3.01
N ALA A 115 7.84 0.75 2.83
CA ALA A 115 7.18 0.17 1.66
C ALA A 115 7.48 0.92 0.36
N LEU A 116 7.61 2.25 0.38
CA LEU A 116 8.08 3.03 -0.77
C LEU A 116 9.48 2.59 -1.18
N SER A 117 10.39 2.46 -0.20
CA SER A 117 11.77 2.01 -0.44
C SER A 117 11.81 0.59 -1.03
N TRP A 118 11.02 -0.33 -0.46
CA TRP A 118 10.88 -1.67 -0.99
C TRP A 118 10.30 -1.67 -2.40
N GLN A 119 9.27 -0.87 -2.66
CA GLN A 119 8.57 -0.85 -3.95
C GLN A 119 9.47 -0.33 -5.07
N VAL A 120 10.21 0.75 -4.81
CA VAL A 120 11.24 1.25 -5.73
C VAL A 120 12.26 0.16 -6.06
N SER A 121 12.76 -0.56 -5.05
CA SER A 121 13.72 -1.65 -5.26
C SER A 121 13.12 -2.81 -6.07
N ASN A 122 11.91 -3.25 -5.71
CA ASN A 122 11.20 -4.34 -6.36
C ASN A 122 10.90 -4.05 -7.84
N ASP A 123 10.60 -2.79 -8.17
CA ASP A 123 10.15 -2.41 -9.50
C ASP A 123 11.28 -2.08 -10.49
N LYS A 124 12.54 -2.00 -10.04
CA LYS A 124 13.69 -1.68 -10.90
C LYS A 124 13.75 -2.54 -12.17
N SER A 125 13.55 -3.85 -12.03
CA SER A 125 13.59 -4.77 -13.17
C SER A 125 12.45 -4.56 -14.17
N ALA A 126 11.28 -4.12 -13.69
CA ALA A 126 10.11 -3.85 -14.52
C ALA A 126 10.17 -2.46 -15.20
N ILE A 127 11.01 -1.56 -14.70
CA ILE A 127 11.29 -0.27 -15.34
C ILE A 127 12.25 -0.42 -16.51
N SER A 128 13.18 -1.38 -16.47
CA SER A 128 14.18 -1.56 -17.53
C SER A 128 13.61 -1.64 -18.97
N PRO A 129 12.49 -2.34 -19.24
CA PRO A 129 11.86 -2.36 -20.57
C PRO A 129 11.21 -1.05 -21.02
N LEU A 130 11.14 -0.04 -20.15
CA LEU A 130 10.58 1.29 -20.44
C LEU A 130 11.66 2.30 -20.89
N HIS A 131 12.95 1.94 -20.85
CA HIS A 131 14.01 2.78 -21.43
C HIS A 131 13.81 2.95 -22.94
N ASP A 132 14.01 4.18 -23.42
CA ASP A 132 13.79 4.65 -24.77
C ASP A 132 12.37 4.41 -25.32
N VAL A 133 11.41 4.06 -24.46
CA VAL A 133 10.03 3.74 -24.85
C VAL A 133 9.07 4.76 -24.21
N PRO A 134 8.22 5.43 -24.99
CA PRO A 134 7.17 6.26 -24.44
C PRO A 134 6.27 5.48 -23.47
N THR A 135 6.08 6.05 -22.28
CA THR A 135 5.17 5.60 -21.22
C THR A 135 4.45 6.81 -20.61
N THR A 136 3.69 6.62 -19.54
CA THR A 136 3.04 7.72 -18.82
C THR A 136 3.38 7.73 -17.35
N GLN A 137 3.75 8.90 -16.83
CA GLN A 137 3.83 9.19 -15.42
C GLN A 137 2.44 9.54 -14.87
N LEU A 138 1.99 8.79 -13.85
CA LEU A 138 0.69 8.96 -13.18
C LEU A 138 0.77 9.88 -11.95
N PHE A 139 1.94 9.99 -11.32
CA PHE A 139 2.23 11.06 -10.36
C PHE A 139 3.74 11.25 -10.19
N SER A 140 4.12 12.42 -9.66
CA SER A 140 5.43 12.65 -9.02
C SER A 140 5.20 13.33 -7.68
N ARG A 141 5.73 12.75 -6.59
CA ARG A 141 5.48 13.18 -5.20
C ARG A 141 6.71 12.98 -4.34
N LYS A 142 6.90 13.84 -3.35
CA LYS A 142 7.87 13.65 -2.27
C LYS A 142 7.31 14.08 -0.93
N TYR A 143 7.91 13.59 0.14
CA TYR A 143 7.54 14.01 1.49
C TYR A 143 7.67 15.53 1.64
N GLY A 144 6.67 16.17 2.24
CA GLY A 144 6.63 17.62 2.44
C GLY A 144 6.22 18.43 1.20
N MET A 145 6.00 17.80 0.05
CA MET A 145 5.46 18.49 -1.13
C MET A 145 4.03 18.96 -0.89
N GLU A 146 3.65 20.13 -1.38
CA GLU A 146 2.25 20.57 -1.39
C GLU A 146 1.56 20.15 -2.69
N VAL A 147 0.41 19.46 -2.56
CA VAL A 147 -0.43 19.05 -3.70
C VAL A 147 -1.88 19.33 -3.33
N ASP A 148 -2.57 20.11 -4.15
CA ASP A 148 -3.96 20.52 -3.92
C ASP A 148 -4.20 21.10 -2.51
N GLY A 149 -3.23 21.85 -2.00
CA GLY A 149 -3.27 22.46 -0.67
C GLY A 149 -3.06 21.49 0.50
N LYS A 150 -2.51 20.31 0.23
CA LYS A 150 -2.17 19.31 1.25
C LYS A 150 -0.70 18.92 1.17
N THR A 151 -0.02 19.03 2.32
CA THR A 151 1.31 18.48 2.53
C THR A 151 1.27 16.97 2.36
N GLN A 152 2.14 16.44 1.50
CA GLN A 152 2.26 15.02 1.24
C GLN A 152 3.10 14.34 2.34
N HIS A 153 2.53 13.33 2.98
CA HIS A 153 3.27 12.41 3.84
C HIS A 153 3.55 11.07 3.13
N TYR A 154 4.40 10.21 3.69
CA TYR A 154 4.71 8.93 3.04
C TYR A 154 3.46 8.06 2.93
N ARG A 155 2.57 8.09 3.94
CA ARG A 155 1.30 7.34 3.89
C ARG A 155 0.41 7.79 2.73
N ASP A 156 0.42 9.08 2.39
CA ASP A 156 -0.41 9.62 1.32
C ASP A 156 0.12 9.18 -0.04
N ILE A 157 1.45 9.26 -0.22
CA ILE A 157 2.13 8.82 -1.45
C ILE A 157 1.93 7.32 -1.66
N TYR A 158 2.15 6.49 -0.63
CA TYR A 158 2.00 5.04 -0.77
C TYR A 158 0.53 4.63 -0.95
N LYS A 159 -0.41 5.31 -0.29
CA LYS A 159 -1.85 5.12 -0.53
C LYS A 159 -2.20 5.40 -1.99
N GLN A 160 -1.74 6.52 -2.55
CA GLN A 160 -1.98 6.86 -3.95
C GLN A 160 -1.38 5.80 -4.89
N TYR A 161 -0.18 5.30 -4.58
CA TYR A 161 0.40 4.15 -5.29
C TYR A 161 -0.53 2.93 -5.27
N LEU A 162 -1.06 2.53 -4.11
CA LEU A 162 -1.95 1.38 -3.98
C LEU A 162 -3.24 1.54 -4.80
N GLU A 163 -3.84 2.73 -4.77
CA GLU A 163 -5.06 3.04 -5.50
C GLU A 163 -4.84 2.99 -7.01
N LEU A 164 -3.75 3.58 -7.49
CA LEU A 164 -3.41 3.58 -8.91
C LEU A 164 -2.95 2.20 -9.40
N HIS A 165 -2.14 1.47 -8.64
CA HIS A 165 -1.68 0.12 -9.01
C HIS A 165 -2.84 -0.89 -9.03
N ALA A 166 -3.88 -0.70 -8.20
CA ALA A 166 -5.09 -1.51 -8.28
C ALA A 166 -5.85 -1.29 -9.60
N LYS A 167 -5.84 -0.06 -10.15
CA LYS A 167 -6.46 0.28 -11.44
C LYS A 167 -5.54 -0.07 -12.62
N TRP A 168 -4.23 0.06 -12.44
CA TRP A 168 -3.18 -0.13 -13.44
C TRP A 168 -2.14 -1.13 -12.90
N PRO A 169 -2.38 -2.45 -13.04
CA PRO A 169 -1.51 -3.47 -12.44
C PRO A 169 -0.07 -3.50 -12.98
N ASN A 170 0.18 -2.89 -14.14
CA ASN A 170 1.51 -2.72 -14.70
C ASN A 170 2.28 -1.55 -14.07
N ALA A 171 1.63 -0.70 -13.27
CA ALA A 171 2.24 0.50 -12.75
C ALA A 171 3.43 0.20 -11.84
N VAL A 172 4.54 0.89 -12.07
CA VAL A 172 5.84 0.69 -11.42
C VAL A 172 6.33 1.97 -10.76
N LEU A 173 6.84 1.85 -9.54
CA LEU A 173 7.33 2.99 -8.78
C LEU A 173 8.84 3.17 -8.98
N ALA A 174 9.22 4.39 -9.35
CA ALA A 174 10.60 4.82 -9.55
C ALA A 174 11.01 5.85 -8.50
N TRP A 175 12.30 5.89 -8.17
CA TRP A 175 12.92 7.06 -7.55
C TRP A 175 13.53 7.91 -8.66
N ALA A 176 13.06 9.15 -8.81
CA ALA A 176 13.40 9.99 -9.96
C ALA A 176 14.91 10.19 -10.14
N ALA A 177 15.66 10.38 -9.05
CA ALA A 177 17.11 10.57 -9.10
C ALA A 177 17.90 9.38 -9.65
N ASP A 178 17.29 8.19 -9.77
CA ASP A 178 17.93 7.02 -10.38
C ASP A 178 17.93 7.07 -11.93
N TYR A 179 17.24 8.03 -12.56
CA TYR A 179 17.06 8.07 -14.02
C TYR A 179 17.41 9.44 -14.62
N ASP A 180 18.24 9.43 -15.67
CA ASP A 180 18.76 10.63 -16.35
C ASP A 180 17.65 11.56 -16.86
N TYR A 181 16.51 11.01 -17.27
CA TYR A 181 15.35 11.79 -17.69
C TYR A 181 14.88 12.81 -16.64
N TYR A 182 14.98 12.50 -15.35
CA TYR A 182 14.55 13.42 -14.27
C TYR A 182 15.68 14.31 -13.75
N THR A 183 16.94 13.94 -14.00
CA THR A 183 18.11 14.70 -13.54
C THR A 183 18.70 15.60 -14.64
N ARG A 184 18.33 15.40 -15.91
CA ARG A 184 18.70 16.27 -17.03
C ARG A 184 18.31 17.70 -16.66
N TYR A 185 19.26 18.63 -16.77
CA TYR A 185 19.14 20.05 -16.38
C TYR A 185 19.37 20.38 -14.89
N GLY A 186 19.75 19.40 -14.04
CA GLY A 186 20.18 19.66 -12.66
C GLY A 186 19.06 20.12 -11.73
N HIS A 187 17.80 19.79 -12.08
CA HIS A 187 16.66 20.01 -11.21
C HIS A 187 16.68 19.02 -10.03
N GLU A 188 15.95 19.37 -8.97
CA GLU A 188 15.71 18.44 -7.87
C GLU A 188 14.98 17.20 -8.41
N ALA A 189 15.46 16.01 -8.06
CA ALA A 189 14.93 14.73 -8.52
C ALA A 189 14.62 13.79 -7.35
N ASP A 190 14.45 14.33 -6.15
CA ASP A 190 14.13 13.62 -4.92
C ASP A 190 12.63 13.28 -4.81
N TYR A 191 12.08 12.68 -5.87
CA TYR A 191 10.65 12.35 -5.99
C TYR A 191 10.42 10.87 -6.24
N TYR A 192 9.34 10.34 -5.65
CA TYR A 192 8.71 9.11 -6.10
C TYR A 192 7.89 9.39 -7.34
N VAL A 193 8.12 8.62 -8.39
CA VAL A 193 7.40 8.71 -9.65
C VAL A 193 6.70 7.40 -9.94
N LEU A 194 5.39 7.43 -10.14
CA LEU A 194 4.65 6.25 -10.59
C LEU A 194 4.51 6.30 -12.10
N LEU A 195 5.07 5.32 -12.78
CA LEU A 195 4.86 5.09 -14.21
C LEU A 195 3.70 4.09 -14.38
N SER A 196 2.91 4.21 -15.44
CA SER A 196 1.82 3.27 -15.74
C SER A 196 2.31 1.87 -16.09
N GLY A 197 3.57 1.75 -16.53
CA GLY A 197 4.15 0.51 -17.06
C GLY A 197 3.68 0.18 -18.48
N GLU A 198 2.75 0.95 -19.03
CA GLU A 198 2.29 0.82 -20.41
C GLU A 198 3.36 1.35 -21.37
N ARG A 199 3.51 0.68 -22.51
CA ARG A 199 4.45 1.04 -23.57
C ARG A 199 3.67 1.54 -24.78
N PHE A 200 4.11 2.64 -25.36
CA PHE A 200 3.45 3.26 -26.51
C PHE A 200 4.44 3.44 -27.67
N ASP A 201 3.92 3.42 -28.90
CA ASP A 201 4.71 3.60 -30.11
C ASP A 201 5.23 5.05 -30.25
N SER A 202 4.54 6.01 -29.61
CA SER A 202 4.91 7.42 -29.65
C SER A 202 4.52 8.17 -28.36
N VAL A 203 5.17 9.30 -28.13
CA VAL A 203 4.80 10.25 -27.06
C VAL A 203 3.36 10.76 -27.25
N SER A 204 2.88 10.91 -28.49
CA SER A 204 1.48 11.29 -28.78
C SER A 204 0.48 10.23 -28.33
N ASP A 205 0.81 8.94 -28.48
CA ASP A 205 -0.07 7.85 -28.07
C ASP A 205 -0.14 7.77 -26.55
N ALA A 206 1.01 7.91 -25.87
CA ALA A 206 1.07 8.04 -24.42
C ALA A 206 0.23 9.22 -23.90
N ARG A 207 0.28 10.39 -24.55
CA ARG A 207 -0.56 11.55 -24.21
C ARG A 207 -2.05 11.26 -24.42
N SER A 208 -2.40 10.61 -25.54
CA SER A 208 -3.79 10.21 -25.84
C SER A 208 -4.33 9.20 -24.83
N TRP A 209 -3.47 8.32 -24.30
CA TRP A 209 -3.85 7.40 -23.25
C TRP A 209 -4.21 8.12 -21.94
N CYS A 210 -3.46 9.17 -21.56
CA CYS A 210 -3.80 9.99 -20.39
C CYS A 210 -5.21 10.59 -20.50
N SER A 211 -5.53 11.22 -21.63
CA SER A 211 -6.84 11.86 -21.84
C SER A 211 -7.98 10.84 -21.93
N THR A 212 -7.76 9.70 -22.60
CA THR A 212 -8.74 8.60 -22.71
C THR A 212 -9.10 8.04 -21.33
N ASN A 213 -8.15 8.04 -20.39
CA ASN A 213 -8.34 7.56 -19.03
C ASN A 213 -8.82 8.63 -18.04
N ALA A 214 -9.27 9.78 -18.56
CA ALA A 214 -9.84 10.90 -17.80
C ALA A 214 -8.89 11.48 -16.75
N PHE A 215 -7.58 11.39 -16.97
CA PHE A 215 -6.62 12.16 -16.18
C PHE A 215 -6.70 13.64 -16.56
N GLY A 216 -6.61 14.52 -15.57
CA GLY A 216 -6.45 15.95 -15.82
C GLY A 216 -5.09 16.25 -16.46
N PRO A 217 -4.90 17.46 -17.03
CA PRO A 217 -3.67 17.84 -17.72
C PRO A 217 -2.38 17.72 -16.89
N ASN A 218 -2.49 17.78 -15.56
CA ASN A 218 -1.38 17.69 -14.61
C ASN A 218 -1.33 16.36 -13.85
N ASP A 219 -2.29 15.46 -14.10
CA ASP A 219 -2.43 14.20 -13.37
C ASP A 219 -1.82 13.01 -14.13
N CYS A 220 -1.46 13.21 -15.40
CA CYS A 220 -0.79 12.21 -16.22
C CYS A 220 0.06 12.89 -17.30
N MET A 221 1.32 12.49 -17.43
CA MET A 221 2.25 13.05 -18.41
C MET A 221 2.90 11.94 -19.22
N ALA A 222 2.96 12.11 -20.53
CA ALA A 222 3.80 11.24 -21.36
C ALA A 222 5.28 11.53 -21.09
N VAL A 223 6.05 10.47 -20.84
CA VAL A 223 7.49 10.52 -20.57
C VAL A 223 8.18 9.44 -21.39
N GLN A 224 9.46 9.65 -21.69
CA GLN A 224 10.32 8.67 -22.34
C GLN A 224 11.66 8.73 -21.61
N MET A 225 11.95 7.71 -20.82
CA MET A 225 13.19 7.66 -20.06
C MET A 225 14.33 7.33 -21.03
N GLU A 226 15.31 8.22 -21.13
CA GLU A 226 16.58 7.95 -21.82
C GLU A 226 17.45 7.01 -20.94
#